data_AF-B8C6X5-F1
#
_entry.id   AF-B8C6X5-F1
#
_cell.length_a   1.000
_cell.length_b   1.000
_cell.length_c   1.000
_cell.angle_alpha   90.00
_cell.angle_beta   90.00
_cell.angle_gamma   90.00
#
_symmetry.space_group_name_H-M   'P 1'
#
loop_
_entity.id
_entity.type
_entity.pdbx_description
1 polymer ?
#
loop_
_entity_poly.entity_id
_entity_poly.type
_entity_poly.pdbx_seq_one_letter_code
_entity_poly.pdbx_strand_id
1 'polypeptide(L)'
;MMHRTLSISALFFLLLALQMGTSASASNRLRHNLRRQLQDATPQACNPADGEASCPEGFFCRTEDESCLNQEMTTLMGNCEQFNFRCAKIFRPVCGCNGNSFSNACLAASHGVSIASFGMCEDSDEDST
;
A
#
# COMPACT_ATOMS: atom_id res chain seq x y z
N MET A 1 -42.77 56.49 20.57
CA MET A 1 -41.96 55.36 21.08
C MET A 1 -42.69 54.07 20.75
N MET A 2 -42.33 53.38 19.66
CA MET A 2 -42.96 52.12 19.23
C MET A 2 -42.16 50.93 19.78
N HIS A 3 -42.65 50.30 20.85
CA HIS A 3 -42.12 49.00 21.30
C HIS A 3 -42.74 47.91 20.42
N ARG A 4 -41.96 47.36 19.48
CA ARG A 4 -42.36 46.20 18.68
C ARG A 4 -42.42 44.99 19.63
N THR A 5 -43.62 44.55 19.95
CA THR A 5 -43.85 43.29 20.67
C THR A 5 -43.50 42.14 19.73
N LEU A 6 -42.31 41.55 19.88
CA LEU A 6 -42.01 40.28 19.24
C LEU A 6 -42.95 39.24 19.84
N SER A 7 -43.85 38.69 18.99
CA SER A 7 -44.78 37.64 19.40
C SER A 7 -44.01 36.43 19.94
N ILE A 8 -44.54 35.82 21.00
CA ILE A 8 -44.00 34.60 21.61
C ILE A 8 -43.82 33.48 20.57
N SER A 9 -44.66 33.45 19.51
CA SER A 9 -44.47 32.50 18.41
C SER A 9 -43.18 32.75 17.63
N ALA A 10 -42.78 34.01 17.43
CA ALA A 10 -41.54 34.35 16.73
C ALA A 10 -40.31 33.91 17.53
N LEU A 11 -40.36 34.02 18.86
CA LEU A 11 -39.31 33.48 19.75
C LEU A 11 -39.25 31.96 19.70
N PHE A 12 -40.41 31.29 19.66
CA PHE A 12 -40.48 29.83 19.55
C PHE A 12 -39.93 29.31 18.21
N PHE A 13 -40.26 29.99 17.10
CA PHE A 13 -39.68 29.68 15.78
C PHE A 13 -38.16 29.93 15.74
N LEU A 14 -37.67 30.99 16.40
CA LEU A 14 -36.23 31.25 16.54
C LEU A 14 -35.53 30.16 17.36
N LEU A 15 -36.14 29.70 18.45
CA LEU A 15 -35.60 28.62 19.28
C LEU A 15 -35.60 27.27 18.56
N LEU A 16 -36.65 26.96 17.80
CA LEU A 16 -36.71 25.76 16.96
C LEU A 16 -35.66 25.79 15.85
N ALA A 17 -35.44 26.95 15.21
CA ALA A 17 -34.41 27.12 14.19
C ALA A 17 -32.98 26.90 14.74
N LEU A 18 -32.74 27.15 16.03
CA LEU A 18 -31.46 26.87 16.69
C LEU A 18 -31.26 25.39 17.03
N GLN A 19 -32.33 24.59 17.12
CA GLN A 19 -32.27 23.14 17.38
C GLN A 19 -32.17 22.29 16.11
N MET A 20 -32.47 22.87 14.94
CA MET A 20 -32.25 22.22 13.65
C MET A 20 -30.77 22.35 13.30
N GLY A 21 -29.98 21.50 13.96
CA GLY A 21 -28.54 21.41 13.81
C GLY A 21 -28.12 21.49 12.35
N THR A 22 -27.22 22.42 12.06
CA THR A 22 -26.51 22.45 10.79
C THR A 22 -25.79 21.11 10.64
N SER A 23 -26.34 20.21 9.83
CA SER A 23 -25.59 19.05 9.35
C SER A 23 -24.32 19.58 8.70
N ALA A 24 -23.20 19.48 9.41
CA ALA A 24 -21.88 19.90 8.97
C ALA A 24 -21.37 18.94 7.88
N SER A 25 -22.03 18.91 6.72
CA SER A 25 -21.67 18.04 5.59
C SER A 25 -20.65 18.68 4.63
N ALA A 26 -20.27 19.94 4.83
CA ALA A 26 -19.25 20.59 4.01
C ALA A 26 -17.81 20.17 4.38
N SER A 27 -17.56 19.71 5.61
CA SER A 27 -16.21 19.37 6.10
C SER A 27 -15.76 17.93 5.82
N ASN A 28 -16.67 17.03 5.38
CA ASN A 28 -16.31 15.61 5.23
C ASN A 28 -15.57 15.29 3.90
N ARG A 29 -15.81 16.07 2.83
CA ARG A 29 -15.10 15.87 1.56
C ARG A 29 -13.65 16.33 1.63
N LEU A 30 -13.39 17.46 2.28
CA LEU A 30 -12.02 17.97 2.47
C LEU A 30 -11.20 17.04 3.37
N ARG A 31 -11.80 16.50 4.45
CA ARG A 31 -11.16 15.50 5.32
C ARG A 31 -10.86 14.18 4.62
N HIS A 32 -11.72 13.71 3.71
CA HIS A 32 -11.46 12.48 2.96
C HIS A 32 -10.35 12.67 1.89
N ASN A 33 -10.35 13.81 1.20
CA ASN A 33 -9.28 14.15 0.26
C ASN A 33 -7.93 14.38 0.96
N LEU A 34 -7.93 15.04 2.12
CA LEU A 34 -6.72 15.25 2.92
C LEU A 34 -6.20 13.95 3.56
N ARG A 35 -7.09 13.02 3.96
CA ARG A 35 -6.70 11.66 4.37
C ARG A 35 -6.06 10.89 3.22
N ARG A 36 -6.65 10.90 2.02
CA ARG A 36 -6.04 10.27 0.84
C ARG A 36 -4.68 10.86 0.49
N GLN A 37 -4.49 12.18 0.64
CA GLN A 37 -3.20 12.83 0.39
C GLN A 37 -2.14 12.58 1.46
N LEU A 38 -2.51 12.11 2.66
CA LEU A 38 -1.58 11.83 3.77
C LEU A 38 -1.41 10.33 4.08
N GLN A 39 -2.24 9.45 3.52
CA GLN A 39 -2.16 8.00 3.70
C GLN A 39 -1.13 7.33 2.78
N ASP A 40 -0.61 8.05 1.78
CA ASP A 40 0.44 7.57 0.86
C ASP A 40 1.87 7.74 1.42
N ALA A 41 2.00 8.04 2.72
CA ALA A 41 3.27 8.37 3.35
C ALA A 41 3.55 7.55 4.63
N THR A 42 3.06 6.32 4.72
CA THR A 42 3.62 5.37 5.69
C THR A 42 4.86 4.73 5.09
N PRO A 43 6.02 4.72 5.78
CA PRO A 43 7.16 3.93 5.33
C PRO A 43 6.74 2.47 5.35
N GLN A 44 6.47 1.90 4.17
CA GLN A 44 5.95 0.54 4.04
C GLN A 44 7.09 -0.45 4.19
N ALA A 45 7.63 -0.54 5.40
CA ALA A 45 8.44 -1.66 5.76
C ALA A 45 7.55 -2.92 5.75
N CYS A 46 8.02 -3.96 5.11
CA CYS A 46 7.31 -5.23 4.94
C CYS A 46 8.22 -6.36 5.40
N ASN A 47 7.65 -7.43 5.93
CA ASN A 47 8.41 -8.64 6.24
C ASN A 47 8.20 -9.66 5.10
N PRO A 48 9.25 -10.08 4.38
CA PRO A 48 9.13 -11.04 3.28
C PRO A 48 8.60 -12.41 3.75
N ALA A 49 8.77 -12.77 5.03
CA ALA A 49 8.28 -14.03 5.58
C ALA A 49 6.74 -14.07 5.75
N ASP A 50 6.08 -12.90 5.80
CA ASP A 50 4.63 -12.81 6.00
C ASP A 50 3.82 -13.01 4.68
N GLY A 51 4.52 -13.25 3.56
CA GLY A 51 3.92 -13.54 2.26
C GLY A 51 3.10 -12.37 1.69
N GLU A 52 2.02 -12.70 0.96
CA GLU A 52 1.16 -11.73 0.24
C GLU A 52 0.51 -10.69 1.17
N ALA A 53 0.31 -10.99 2.45
CA ALA A 53 -0.31 -10.10 3.42
C ALA A 53 0.61 -8.96 3.90
N SER A 54 1.87 -8.94 3.43
CA SER A 54 2.89 -7.99 3.87
C SER A 54 2.71 -6.58 3.29
N CYS A 55 2.00 -6.44 2.15
CA CYS A 55 1.84 -5.17 1.44
C CYS A 55 0.39 -4.90 1.00
N PRO A 56 -0.02 -3.62 0.87
CA PRO A 56 -1.32 -3.24 0.32
C PRO A 56 -1.51 -3.71 -1.14
N GLU A 57 -2.76 -3.72 -1.58
CA GLU A 57 -3.12 -4.05 -2.96
C GLU A 57 -2.33 -3.20 -3.97
N GLY A 58 -1.74 -3.85 -4.97
CA GLY A 58 -0.91 -3.18 -5.97
C GLY A 58 0.58 -3.06 -5.61
N PHE A 59 1.00 -3.61 -4.46
CA PHE A 59 2.39 -3.64 -4.02
C PHE A 59 2.86 -5.05 -3.65
N PHE A 60 4.16 -5.28 -3.77
CA PHE A 60 4.84 -6.49 -3.30
C PHE A 60 6.00 -6.11 -2.38
N CYS A 61 6.42 -7.05 -1.54
CA CYS A 61 7.54 -6.82 -0.64
C CYS A 61 8.86 -6.97 -1.38
N ARG A 62 9.57 -5.86 -1.65
CA ARG A 62 10.94 -5.86 -2.19
C ARG A 62 11.95 -5.95 -1.06
N THR A 63 12.82 -6.95 -1.10
CA THR A 63 14.04 -7.02 -0.29
C THR A 63 15.25 -6.62 -1.12
N GLU A 64 16.30 -6.13 -0.47
CA GLU A 64 17.61 -5.89 -1.11
C GLU A 64 18.50 -7.14 -0.95
N ASP A 65 19.31 -7.44 -1.96
CA ASP A 65 20.46 -8.35 -1.93
C ASP A 65 20.26 -9.72 -1.22
N GLU A 66 19.60 -10.66 -1.90
CA GLU A 66 19.62 -12.11 -1.57
C GLU A 66 19.01 -12.51 -0.20
N SER A 67 18.42 -11.52 0.48
CA SER A 67 17.67 -11.56 1.74
C SER A 67 16.55 -12.60 1.87
N CYS A 68 16.27 -13.36 0.81
CA CYS A 68 15.28 -14.42 0.85
C CYS A 68 15.88 -15.80 1.13
N LEU A 69 17.20 -15.96 1.04
CA LEU A 69 17.89 -17.25 1.16
C LEU A 69 18.43 -17.51 2.57
N ASN A 70 18.42 -16.52 3.46
CA ASN A 70 18.91 -16.61 4.82
C ASN A 70 17.74 -16.81 5.82
N GLN A 71 17.59 -18.05 6.25
CA GLN A 71 16.57 -18.51 7.20
C GLN A 71 16.83 -18.06 8.66
N GLU A 72 17.99 -17.44 8.93
CA GLU A 72 18.37 -16.94 10.26
C GLU A 72 18.63 -15.43 10.25
N MET A 73 17.58 -14.62 10.10
CA MET A 73 17.45 -13.39 10.90
C MET A 73 16.01 -12.86 10.78
N THR A 74 15.27 -12.87 11.87
CA THR A 74 13.88 -12.37 12.00
C THR A 74 13.77 -10.83 11.95
N THR A 75 14.66 -10.16 11.23
CA THR A 75 14.75 -8.68 11.19
C THR A 75 14.91 -8.13 9.77
N LEU A 76 14.73 -8.96 8.74
CA LEU A 76 14.74 -8.46 7.37
C LEU A 76 13.43 -7.73 7.10
N MET A 77 13.55 -6.42 6.96
CA MET A 77 12.47 -5.56 6.50
C MET A 77 12.74 -5.21 5.05
N GLY A 78 11.83 -5.61 4.17
CA GLY A 78 11.75 -5.08 2.82
C GLY A 78 10.99 -3.76 2.80
N ASN A 79 10.84 -3.20 1.60
CA ASN A 79 9.95 -2.08 1.33
C ASN A 79 8.87 -2.51 0.35
N CYS A 80 7.62 -2.10 0.57
CA CYS A 80 6.57 -2.34 -0.42
C CYS A 80 6.83 -1.49 -1.67
N GLU A 81 7.02 -2.17 -2.80
CA GLU A 81 7.16 -1.55 -4.12
C GLU A 81 5.95 -1.89 -4.99
N GLN A 82 5.56 -0.99 -5.89
CA GLN A 82 4.45 -1.24 -6.81
C GLN A 82 4.79 -2.33 -7.83
N PHE A 83 3.79 -3.13 -8.19
CA PHE A 83 3.94 -4.02 -9.35
C PHE A 83 4.20 -3.22 -10.63
N ASN A 84 5.15 -3.68 -11.44
CA ASN A 84 5.35 -3.16 -12.78
C ASN A 84 4.91 -4.19 -13.83
N PHE A 85 3.77 -3.97 -14.45
CA PHE A 85 3.22 -4.88 -15.48
C PHE A 85 3.75 -4.60 -16.90
N ARG A 86 4.60 -3.59 -17.08
CA ARG A 86 5.15 -3.19 -18.39
C ARG A 86 6.66 -3.43 -18.43
N CYS A 87 7.01 -4.67 -18.75
CA CYS A 87 8.41 -5.08 -18.84
C CYS A 87 8.95 -5.05 -20.27
N ALA A 88 10.17 -4.53 -20.41
CA ALA A 88 10.91 -4.64 -21.66
C ALA A 88 11.24 -6.12 -21.94
N LYS A 89 11.28 -6.49 -23.22
CA LYS A 89 11.69 -7.84 -23.67
C LYS A 89 13.21 -7.97 -23.69
N ILE A 90 13.85 -7.74 -22.54
CA ILE A 90 15.29 -7.85 -22.35
C ILE A 90 15.57 -9.13 -21.58
N PHE A 91 16.52 -9.93 -22.06
CA PHE A 91 16.96 -11.14 -21.37
C PHE A 91 18.15 -10.82 -20.45
N ARG A 92 17.87 -10.74 -19.15
CA ARG A 92 18.84 -10.54 -18.05
C ARG A 92 18.33 -11.34 -16.84
N PRO A 93 18.52 -12.67 -16.85
CA PRO A 93 17.78 -13.56 -15.97
C PRO A 93 18.07 -13.32 -14.49
N VAL A 94 17.06 -13.61 -13.66
CA VAL A 94 17.13 -13.55 -12.19
C VAL A 94 16.43 -14.76 -11.59
N CYS A 95 16.92 -15.24 -10.45
CA CYS A 95 16.24 -16.23 -9.63
C CYS A 95 15.36 -15.50 -8.61
N GLY A 96 14.08 -15.87 -8.54
CA GLY A 96 13.14 -15.32 -7.58
C GLY A 96 13.24 -16.01 -6.22
N CYS A 97 12.81 -15.32 -5.16
CA CYS A 97 12.71 -15.87 -3.80
C CYS A 97 11.74 -17.07 -3.68
N ASN A 98 10.93 -17.30 -4.70
CA ASN A 98 10.06 -18.47 -4.84
C ASN A 98 10.71 -19.65 -5.57
N GLY A 99 12.02 -19.57 -5.87
CA GLY A 99 12.76 -20.60 -6.61
C GLY A 99 12.47 -20.64 -8.11
N ASN A 100 11.71 -19.68 -8.66
CA ASN A 100 11.43 -19.63 -10.09
C ASN A 100 12.36 -18.63 -10.80
N SER A 101 12.80 -19.03 -11.99
CA SER A 101 13.59 -18.18 -12.87
C SER A 101 12.72 -17.21 -13.66
N PHE A 102 13.15 -15.95 -13.76
CA PHE A 102 12.50 -14.92 -14.57
C PHE A 102 13.46 -14.38 -15.63
N SER A 103 12.94 -14.06 -16.82
CA SER A 103 13.76 -13.52 -17.93
C SER A 103 14.42 -12.18 -17.59
N ASN A 104 13.86 -11.41 -16.65
CA ASN A 104 14.45 -10.22 -16.06
C ASN A 104 13.80 -9.83 -14.73
N ALA A 105 14.46 -8.93 -14.01
CA ALA A 105 14.00 -8.35 -12.75
C ALA A 105 12.59 -7.73 -12.81
N CYS A 106 12.23 -7.08 -13.92
CA CYS A 106 10.90 -6.50 -14.07
C CYS A 106 9.83 -7.59 -14.08
N LEU A 107 10.07 -8.69 -14.78
CA LEU A 107 9.14 -9.81 -14.82
C LEU A 107 9.00 -10.48 -13.45
N ALA A 108 10.07 -10.57 -12.66
CA ALA A 108 9.96 -11.03 -11.27
C ALA A 108 9.05 -10.09 -10.45
N ALA A 109 9.29 -8.78 -10.52
CA ALA A 109 8.48 -7.77 -9.83
C ALA A 109 7.01 -7.75 -10.29
N SER A 110 6.73 -8.01 -11.58
CA SER A 110 5.35 -8.09 -12.09
C SER A 110 4.57 -9.28 -11.53
N HIS A 111 5.29 -10.29 -11.03
CA HIS A 111 4.75 -11.45 -10.33
C HIS A 111 4.81 -11.30 -8.80
N GLY A 112 5.24 -10.13 -8.29
CA GLY A 112 5.36 -9.88 -6.84
C GLY A 112 6.54 -10.58 -6.18
N VAL A 113 7.54 -10.99 -6.96
CA VAL A 113 8.63 -11.82 -6.49
C VAL A 113 9.90 -10.98 -6.34
N SER A 114 10.43 -10.94 -5.11
CA SER A 114 11.76 -10.42 -4.84
C SER A 114 12.85 -11.29 -5.48
N ILE A 115 14.02 -10.70 -5.71
CA ILE A 115 15.15 -11.37 -6.37
C ILE A 115 16.02 -12.03 -5.32
N ALA A 116 16.26 -13.33 -5.49
CA ALA A 116 17.17 -14.11 -4.68
C ALA A 116 18.61 -14.03 -5.20
N SER A 117 18.82 -14.03 -6.53
CA SER A 117 20.14 -13.90 -7.14
C SER A 117 20.05 -13.48 -8.61
N PHE A 118 21.18 -13.01 -9.17
CA PHE A 118 21.31 -12.79 -10.62
C PHE A 118 21.64 -14.10 -11.34
N GLY A 119 21.02 -14.34 -12.49
CA GLY A 119 21.10 -15.62 -13.21
C GLY A 119 19.80 -16.41 -13.13
N MET A 120 19.75 -17.58 -13.76
CA MET A 120 18.64 -18.52 -13.53
C MET A 120 18.81 -19.15 -12.13
N CYS A 121 17.73 -19.63 -11.53
CA CYS A 121 17.83 -20.53 -10.38
C CYS A 121 18.61 -21.78 -10.80
N GLU A 122 19.42 -22.31 -9.88
CA GLU A 122 20.04 -23.61 -10.07
C GLU A 122 18.93 -24.66 -10.01
N ASP A 123 18.78 -25.43 -11.09
CA ASP A 123 18.02 -26.67 -11.02
C ASP A 123 18.78 -27.58 -10.06
N SER A 124 18.11 -28.13 -9.05
CA SER A 124 18.70 -29.05 -8.08
C SER A 124 19.03 -30.42 -8.70
N ASP A 125 19.66 -30.42 -9.86
CA ASP A 125 20.29 -31.59 -10.45
C ASP A 125 21.71 -31.71 -9.85
N GLU A 126 21.77 -31.85 -8.52
CA GLU A 126 22.82 -32.66 -7.89
C GLU A 126 22.61 -34.13 -8.30
N ASP A 127 22.87 -34.44 -9.57
CA ASP A 127 23.32 -35.76 -9.98
C ASP A 127 24.13 -35.65 -11.27
N SER A 128 25.37 -35.20 -11.14
CA SER A 128 26.40 -35.51 -12.12
C SER A 128 27.77 -35.44 -11.47
N THR A 129 28.12 -36.48 -10.70
CA THR A 129 29.16 -37.48 -11.05
C THR A 129 29.47 -38.37 -9.84
#